data_AF-A0A8T4UXZ8-F1
#
_entry.id   AF-A0A8T4UXZ8-F1
#
_cell.length_a   1.000
_cell.length_b   1.000
_cell.length_c   1.000
_cell.angle_alpha   90.00
_cell.angle_beta   90.00
_cell.angle_gamma   90.00
#
_symmetry.space_group_name_H-M   'P 1'
#
loop_
_entity.id
_entity.type
_entity.pdbx_description
1 polymer ?
#
loop_
_entity_poly.entity_id
_entity_poly.type
_entity_poly.pdbx_seq_one_letter_code
_entity_poly.pdbx_strand_id
1 'polypeptide(L)'
;MKKYWLLALIWTGFIFYLSSKTAPASSIGQGDSLFGYIAHFYLFGILGVLYYLSLKEAQVKREYFLALILLIGYALFDETHQLFTPGRTFQIIDLAIDSFSGLIIFYFK
;
A
#
# COMPACT_ATOMS: atom_id res chain seq x y z
N MET A 1 15.81 -11.27 13.00
CA MET A 1 14.62 -11.52 13.86
C MET A 1 13.45 -10.86 13.17
N LYS A 2 12.30 -11.52 12.94
CA LYS A 2 11.19 -11.11 12.04
C LYS A 2 10.46 -9.76 12.36
N LYS A 3 11.16 -8.75 12.90
CA LYS A 3 10.62 -7.47 13.35
C LYS A 3 10.03 -6.66 12.21
N TYR A 4 10.68 -6.63 11.04
CA TYR A 4 10.16 -5.87 9.89
C TYR A 4 8.92 -6.54 9.32
N TRP A 5 8.85 -7.87 9.33
CA TRP A 5 7.63 -8.60 8.97
C TRP A 5 6.49 -8.32 9.94
N LEU A 6 6.77 -8.25 11.24
CA LEU A 6 5.77 -7.86 12.24
C LEU A 6 5.27 -6.42 12.00
N LEU A 7 6.17 -5.48 11.75
CA LEU A 7 5.82 -4.10 11.42
C LEU A 7 5.02 -4.01 10.12
N ALA A 8 5.39 -4.79 9.08
CA ALA A 8 4.65 -4.87 7.82
C ALA A 8 3.22 -5.41 8.03
N LEU A 9 3.05 -6.43 8.88
CA LEU A 9 1.74 -6.98 9.23
C LEU A 9 0.88 -5.97 10.00
N ILE A 10 1.47 -5.24 10.94
CA ILE A 10 0.76 -4.16 11.65
C ILE A 10 0.37 -3.05 10.66
N TRP A 11 1.27 -2.68 9.76
CA TRP A 11 1.06 -1.61 8.79
C TRP A 11 0.01 -1.95 7.72
N THR A 12 0.03 -3.18 7.21
CA THR A 12 -1.05 -3.69 6.34
C THR A 12 -2.39 -3.69 7.06
N GLY A 13 -2.45 -4.18 8.32
CA GLY A 13 -3.65 -4.09 9.14
C GLY A 13 -4.17 -2.65 9.32
N PHE A 14 -3.24 -1.69 9.48
CA PHE A 14 -3.58 -0.28 9.57
C PHE A 14 -4.16 0.27 8.25
N ILE A 15 -3.51 0.00 7.11
CA ILE A 15 -4.01 0.40 5.78
C ILE A 15 -5.40 -0.21 5.54
N PHE A 16 -5.55 -1.52 5.77
CA PHE A 16 -6.82 -2.23 5.61
C PHE A 16 -7.95 -1.59 6.42
N TYR A 17 -7.67 -1.20 7.68
CA TYR A 17 -8.64 -0.51 8.53
C TYR A 17 -9.03 0.88 8.01
N LEU A 18 -8.09 1.63 7.43
CA LEU A 18 -8.40 2.92 6.79
C LEU A 18 -9.24 2.71 5.53
N SER A 19 -8.90 1.73 4.71
CA SER A 19 -9.61 1.40 3.47
C SER A 19 -11.01 0.83 3.72
N SER A 20 -11.27 0.23 4.89
CA SER A 20 -12.60 -0.27 5.27
C SER A 20 -13.58 0.83 5.69
N LYS A 21 -13.17 2.11 5.71
CA LYS A 21 -14.04 3.23 6.07
C LYS A 21 -14.93 3.60 4.88
N THR A 22 -16.23 3.57 5.12
CA THR A 22 -17.26 3.99 4.14
C THR A 22 -17.07 5.42 3.71
N ALA A 23 -17.13 5.68 2.42
CA ALA A 23 -17.13 7.03 1.88
C ALA A 23 -18.58 7.54 1.78
N PRO A 24 -18.87 8.80 2.20
CA PRO A 24 -20.20 9.39 1.99
C PRO A 24 -20.63 9.31 0.50
N ALA A 25 -21.93 9.23 0.20
CA ALA A 25 -22.41 9.18 -1.19
C ALA A 25 -22.04 10.44 -2.02
N SER A 26 -21.82 11.58 -1.36
CA SER A 26 -21.31 12.82 -1.97
C SER A 26 -19.79 12.83 -2.21
N SER A 27 -19.12 11.69 -1.99
CA SER A 27 -17.67 11.51 -2.05
C SER A 27 -17.20 10.77 -3.28
N ILE A 28 -18.06 10.61 -4.29
CA ILE A 28 -17.64 10.09 -5.59
C ILE A 28 -16.55 11.05 -6.08
N GLY A 29 -15.28 10.64 -5.96
CA GLY A 29 -14.09 11.47 -6.19
C GLY A 29 -13.37 12.07 -4.98
N GLN A 30 -13.68 11.72 -3.71
CA GLN A 30 -12.85 12.16 -2.56
C GLN A 30 -11.47 11.47 -2.50
N GLY A 31 -11.33 10.30 -3.14
CA GLY A 31 -10.02 9.72 -3.47
C GLY A 31 -9.19 10.68 -4.33
N ASP A 32 -9.84 11.54 -5.11
CA ASP A 32 -9.18 12.43 -6.08
C ASP A 32 -8.65 13.73 -5.49
N SER A 33 -8.61 13.84 -4.15
CA SER A 33 -7.96 14.98 -3.51
C SER A 33 -6.44 14.79 -3.53
N LEU A 34 -5.70 15.87 -3.78
CA LEU A 34 -4.23 15.86 -3.70
C LEU A 34 -3.74 15.27 -2.37
N PHE A 35 -4.44 15.55 -1.27
CA PHE A 35 -4.12 15.00 0.04
C PHE A 35 -4.33 13.48 0.11
N GLY A 36 -5.39 12.95 -0.51
CA GLY A 36 -5.64 11.52 -0.62
C GLY A 36 -4.51 10.81 -1.38
N TYR A 37 -4.15 11.33 -2.55
CA TYR A 37 -3.03 10.79 -3.34
C TYR A 37 -1.70 10.82 -2.61
N ILE A 38 -1.41 11.91 -1.88
CA ILE A 38 -0.21 12.00 -1.04
C ILE A 38 -0.25 10.96 0.09
N ALA A 39 -1.40 10.78 0.73
CA ALA A 39 -1.57 9.78 1.79
C ALA A 39 -1.33 8.37 1.27
N HIS A 40 -1.95 7.99 0.15
CA HIS A 40 -1.72 6.72 -0.55
C HIS A 40 -0.23 6.49 -0.84
N PHE A 41 0.40 7.47 -1.47
CA PHE A 41 1.83 7.41 -1.78
C PHE A 41 2.70 7.13 -0.54
N TYR A 42 2.47 7.82 0.59
CA TYR A 42 3.26 7.58 1.78
C TYR A 42 2.90 6.28 2.51
N LEU A 43 1.61 5.91 2.60
CA LEU A 43 1.16 4.68 3.24
C LEU A 43 1.77 3.45 2.55
N PHE A 44 1.67 3.38 1.23
CA PHE A 44 2.20 2.28 0.44
C PHE A 44 3.72 2.39 0.25
N GLY A 45 4.27 3.59 0.23
CA GLY A 45 5.72 3.80 0.23
C GLY A 45 6.39 3.21 1.47
N ILE A 46 5.83 3.48 2.66
CA ILE A 46 6.28 2.89 3.92
C ILE A 46 6.12 1.36 3.89
N LEU A 47 4.99 0.86 3.39
CA LEU A 47 4.78 -0.58 3.24
C LEU A 47 5.84 -1.24 2.34
N GLY A 48 6.15 -0.62 1.20
CA GLY A 48 7.19 -1.10 0.28
C GLY A 48 8.57 -1.15 0.93
N VAL A 49 8.94 -0.13 1.71
CA VAL A 49 10.17 -0.12 2.50
C VAL A 49 10.17 -1.24 3.54
N LEU A 50 9.05 -1.46 4.24
CA LEU A 50 8.94 -2.55 5.23
C LEU A 50 9.08 -3.93 4.58
N TYR A 51 8.47 -4.17 3.41
CA TYR A 51 8.66 -5.40 2.65
C TYR A 51 10.12 -5.59 2.22
N TYR A 52 10.75 -4.54 1.69
CA TYR A 52 12.17 -4.57 1.31
C TYR A 52 13.08 -4.87 2.51
N LEU A 53 12.93 -4.17 3.63
CA LEU A 53 13.72 -4.41 4.84
C LEU A 53 13.52 -5.82 5.40
N SER A 54 12.29 -6.34 5.31
CA SER A 54 11.96 -7.71 5.72
C SER A 54 12.66 -8.76 4.86
N LEU A 55 12.67 -8.57 3.54
CA LEU A 55 13.33 -9.46 2.58
C LEU A 55 14.85 -9.35 2.67
N LYS A 56 15.39 -8.15 2.87
CA LYS A 56 16.82 -7.89 3.09
C LYS A 56 17.31 -8.55 4.38
N GLU A 57 16.56 -8.43 5.48
CA GLU A 57 16.88 -9.11 6.73
C GLU A 57 16.88 -10.64 6.58
N ALA A 58 15.95 -11.17 5.79
CA ALA A 58 15.88 -12.60 5.46
C ALA A 58 16.91 -13.04 4.39
N GLN A 59 17.79 -12.14 3.94
CA GLN A 59 18.82 -12.39 2.93
C GLN A 59 18.27 -12.98 1.62
N VAL A 60 17.04 -12.62 1.26
CA VAL A 60 16.39 -13.09 0.04
C VAL A 60 17.05 -12.40 -1.16
N LYS A 61 17.42 -13.17 -2.18
CA LYS A 61 17.95 -12.61 -3.43
C LYS A 61 16.84 -11.87 -4.18
N ARG A 62 17.18 -10.74 -4.80
CA ARG A 62 16.23 -9.90 -5.57
C ARG A 62 15.12 -9.33 -4.68
N GLU A 63 15.46 -9.02 -3.44
CA GLU A 63 14.62 -8.42 -2.42
C GLU A 63 13.84 -7.20 -2.94
N TYR A 64 14.46 -6.35 -3.77
CA TYR A 64 13.77 -5.20 -4.40
C TYR A 64 12.60 -5.62 -5.27
N PHE A 65 12.85 -6.57 -6.17
CA PHE A 65 11.85 -7.03 -7.13
C PHE A 65 10.69 -7.72 -6.41
N LEU A 66 11.01 -8.55 -5.41
CA LEU A 66 9.99 -9.21 -4.60
C LEU A 66 9.21 -8.22 -3.72
N ALA A 67 9.85 -7.19 -3.18
CA ALA A 67 9.16 -6.14 -2.42
C ALA A 67 8.15 -5.39 -3.29
N LEU A 68 8.52 -5.06 -4.54
CA LEU A 68 7.60 -4.44 -5.50
C LEU A 68 6.44 -5.36 -5.87
N ILE A 69 6.68 -6.65 -6.08
CA ILE A 69 5.59 -7.62 -6.35
C ILE A 69 4.63 -7.69 -5.16
N LEU A 70 5.15 -7.77 -3.93
CA LEU A 70 4.31 -7.81 -2.73
C LEU A 70 3.51 -6.51 -2.57
N LEU A 71 4.12 -5.36 -2.86
CA LEU A 71 3.47 -4.07 -2.79
C LEU A 71 2.33 -3.95 -3.81
N ILE A 72 2.60 -4.26 -5.08
CA ILE A 72 1.59 -4.24 -6.16
C ILE A 72 0.47 -5.23 -5.86
N GLY A 73 0.81 -6.43 -5.38
CA GLY A 73 -0.17 -7.43 -4.97
C GLY A 73 -1.06 -6.93 -3.83
N TYR A 74 -0.48 -6.22 -2.85
CA TYR A 74 -1.24 -5.62 -1.75
C TYR A 74 -2.09 -4.43 -2.20
N ALA A 75 -1.61 -3.58 -3.11
CA ALA A 75 -2.39 -2.48 -3.70
C ALA A 75 -3.62 -3.00 -4.47
N LEU A 76 -3.44 -4.05 -5.28
CA LEU A 76 -4.56 -4.71 -5.95
C LEU A 76 -5.53 -5.34 -4.94
N PHE A 77 -5.00 -5.96 -3.89
CA PHE A 77 -5.83 -6.49 -2.80
C PHE A 77 -6.62 -5.39 -2.09
N ASP A 78 -6.04 -4.23 -1.82
CA ASP A 78 -6.73 -3.12 -1.15
C ASP A 78 -7.88 -2.58 -1.99
N GLU A 79 -7.65 -2.30 -3.28
CA GLU A 79 -8.68 -1.82 -4.20
C GLU A 79 -9.82 -2.84 -4.40
N THR A 80 -9.49 -4.13 -4.45
CA THR A 80 -10.53 -5.18 -4.47
C THR A 80 -11.26 -5.30 -3.13
N HIS A 81 -10.59 -5.12 -1.99
CA HIS A 81 -11.23 -5.06 -0.68
C HIS A 81 -12.19 -3.87 -0.57
N GLN A 82 -11.80 -2.70 -1.10
CA GLN A 82 -12.64 -1.50 -1.12
C GLN A 82 -13.95 -1.72 -1.88
N LEU A 83 -14.00 -2.58 -2.90
CA LEU A 83 -15.26 -2.94 -3.58
C LEU A 83 -16.32 -3.55 -2.65
N PHE A 84 -15.91 -4.15 -1.53
CA PHE A 84 -16.82 -4.67 -0.51
C PHE A 84 -17.22 -3.62 0.54
N THR A 85 -16.69 -2.40 0.45
CA THR A 85 -16.97 -1.30 1.36
C THR A 85 -18.03 -0.36 0.75
N PRO A 86 -19.18 -0.13 1.43
CA PRO A 86 -20.22 0.75 0.90
C PRO A 86 -19.70 2.15 0.56
N GLY A 87 -20.03 2.62 -0.64
CA GLY A 87 -19.64 3.95 -1.14
C GLY A 87 -18.23 4.04 -1.73
N ARG A 88 -17.48 2.93 -1.79
CA ARG A 88 -16.17 2.85 -2.45
C ARG A 88 -16.30 2.17 -3.82
N THR A 89 -15.36 2.50 -4.71
CA THR A 89 -15.23 1.92 -6.04
C THR A 89 -13.76 1.65 -6.31
N PHE A 90 -13.45 0.74 -7.23
CA PHE A 90 -12.07 0.47 -7.64
C PHE A 90 -11.50 1.69 -8.36
N GLN A 91 -10.39 2.22 -7.86
CA GLN A 91 -9.68 3.40 -8.38
C GLN A 91 -8.37 2.99 -9.03
N ILE A 92 -8.31 3.10 -10.37
CA ILE A 92 -7.09 2.80 -11.14
C ILE A 92 -5.96 3.75 -10.77
N ILE A 93 -6.29 5.00 -10.42
CA ILE A 93 -5.31 6.02 -10.03
C ILE A 93 -4.67 5.66 -8.69
N ASP A 94 -5.46 5.25 -7.69
CA ASP A 94 -4.95 4.81 -6.39
C ASP A 94 -4.07 3.56 -6.54
N LEU A 95 -4.52 2.56 -7.31
CA LEU A 95 -3.70 1.38 -7.65
C LEU A 95 -2.35 1.77 -8.26
N ALA A 96 -2.33 2.75 -9.17
CA ALA A 96 -1.11 3.22 -9.80
C ALA A 96 -0.20 3.91 -8.78
N ILE A 97 -0.74 4.84 -7.99
CA ILE A 97 0.01 5.58 -6.96
C ILE A 97 0.62 4.61 -5.94
N ASP A 98 -0.17 3.67 -5.44
CA ASP A 98 0.23 2.66 -4.46
C ASP A 98 1.29 1.70 -5.01
N SER A 99 1.26 1.43 -6.32
CA SER A 99 2.29 0.65 -7.00
C SER A 99 3.59 1.45 -7.17
N PHE A 100 3.49 2.73 -7.58
CA PHE A 100 4.65 3.59 -7.83
C PHE A 100 5.31 4.11 -6.55
N SER A 101 4.61 4.15 -5.41
CA SER A 101 5.22 4.53 -4.13
C SER A 101 6.35 3.59 -3.70
N GLY A 102 6.36 2.35 -4.21
CA GLY A 102 7.46 1.39 -4.03
C GLY A 102 8.80 1.89 -4.59
N LEU A 103 8.80 2.90 -5.47
CA LEU A 103 10.03 3.53 -5.94
C LEU A 103 10.83 4.18 -4.81
N ILE A 104 10.21 4.53 -3.67
CA ILE A 104 10.93 5.05 -2.50
C ILE A 104 12.01 4.08 -2.00
N ILE A 105 11.83 2.77 -2.24
CA ILE A 105 12.82 1.74 -1.86
C ILE A 105 14.21 2.04 -2.46
N PHE A 106 14.28 2.67 -3.65
CA PHE A 106 15.56 3.00 -4.29
C PHE A 106 16.44 3.96 -3.48
N TYR A 107 15.86 4.76 -2.58
CA TYR A 107 16.64 5.61 -1.67
C TYR A 107 17.29 4.85 -0.51
N PHE A 108 16.86 3.60 -0.26
CA PHE A 108 17.36 2.74 0.82
C PHE A 108 18.18 1.55 0.31
N LYS A 109 18.51 1.56 -0.98
CA LYS A 109 19.36 0.56 -1.63
C LYS A 109 20.82 0.76 -1.26
#